data_AF-A0A2V9LC75-F1
#
_entry.id   AF-A0A2V9LC75-F1
#
_cell.length_a   1.000
_cell.length_b   1.000
_cell.length_c   1.000
_cell.angle_alpha   90.00
_cell.angle_beta   90.00
_cell.angle_gamma   90.00
#
_symmetry.space_group_name_H-M   'P 1'
#
loop_
_entity.id
_entity.type
_entity.pdbx_description
1 polymer ?
#
loop_
_entity_poly.entity_id
_entity_poly.type
_entity_poly.pdbx_seq_one_letter_code
_entity_poly.pdbx_strand_id
1 'polypeptide(L)' 'DNFLFGQPNGHLSSSDSFLDKGIIDSTGVLELVVFLEETYRIKIQDRELVPDNLDSINNLVRFLERKLQHTS' A
#
# COMPACT_ATOMS: atom_id res chain seq x y z
N ASP A 1 -3.90 -24.12 10.15
CA ASP A 1 -3.41 -22.72 10.26
C ASP A 1 -2.16 -22.53 9.44
N ASN A 2 -2.23 -21.81 8.32
CA ASN A 2 -1.07 -21.51 7.49
C ASN A 2 -0.74 -20.03 7.66
N PHE A 3 -0.12 -19.70 8.80
CA PHE A 3 0.52 -18.41 9.01
C PHE A 3 1.74 -18.35 8.09
N LEU A 4 1.59 -17.67 6.95
CA LEU A 4 2.69 -17.33 6.05
C LEU A 4 3.57 -16.28 6.74
N PHE A 5 4.38 -16.71 7.70
CA PHE A 5 5.54 -15.94 8.10
C PHE A 5 6.40 -15.77 6.86
N GLY A 6 6.52 -14.52 6.41
CA GLY A 6 7.25 -14.12 5.22
C GLY A 6 8.54 -14.90 5.10
N GLN A 7 8.68 -15.60 3.98
CA GLN A 7 9.93 -16.24 3.59
C GLN A 7 11.04 -15.18 3.74
N PRO A 8 12.07 -15.38 4.59
CA PRO A 8 13.09 -14.37 4.88
C PRO A 8 14.01 -14.05 3.68
N ASN A 9 13.66 -14.55 2.49
CA ASN A 9 14.50 -14.62 1.29
C ASN A 9 13.79 -14.01 0.06
N GLY A 10 12.52 -13.60 0.20
CA GLY A 10 11.79 -12.96 -0.88
C GLY A 10 12.19 -11.50 -0.98
N HIS A 11 13.13 -11.19 -1.88
CA HIS A 11 13.53 -9.82 -2.16
C HIS A 11 12.30 -9.04 -2.66
N LEU A 12 11.65 -8.27 -1.78
CA LEU A 12 10.50 -7.44 -2.13
C LEU A 12 11.01 -6.31 -3.03
N SER A 13 10.70 -6.39 -4.32
CA SER A 13 10.96 -5.28 -5.23
C SER A 13 9.96 -4.17 -4.98
N SER A 14 10.37 -2.91 -5.13
CA SER A 14 9.46 -1.76 -5.02
C SER A 14 8.33 -1.78 -6.08
N SER A 15 8.50 -2.56 -7.15
CA SER A 15 7.52 -2.77 -8.22
C SER A 15 6.66 -4.03 -8.03
N ASP A 16 6.87 -4.80 -6.97
CA ASP A 16 6.11 -6.03 -6.77
C ASP A 16 4.66 -5.71 -6.38
N SER A 17 3.73 -6.40 -7.04
CA SER A 17 2.31 -6.37 -6.66
C SER A 17 2.10 -7.04 -5.30
N PHE A 18 1.48 -6.34 -4.38
CA PHE A 18 1.19 -6.84 -3.04
C PHE A 18 0.11 -7.92 -3.08
N LEU A 19 -0.95 -7.69 -3.86
CA LEU A 19 -2.07 -8.61 -3.97
C LEU A 19 -1.69 -9.85 -4.79
N ASP A 20 -1.05 -9.68 -5.95
CA ASP A 20 -0.72 -10.81 -6.83
C ASP A 20 0.32 -11.76 -6.21
N LYS A 21 1.28 -11.22 -5.45
CA LYS A 21 2.26 -12.03 -4.72
C LYS A 21 1.75 -12.51 -3.36
N GLY A 22 0.54 -12.13 -2.96
CA GLY A 22 -0.02 -12.47 -1.65
C GLY A 22 0.80 -11.93 -0.48
N ILE A 23 1.50 -10.80 -0.68
CA ILE A 23 2.25 -10.11 0.38
C ILE A 23 1.27 -9.45 1.35
N ILE A 24 0.19 -8.87 0.81
CA ILE A 24 -0.93 -8.30 1.55
C ILE A 24 -2.21 -8.81 0.88
N ASP A 25 -3.26 -9.05 1.67
CA ASP A 25 -4.59 -9.36 1.15
C ASP A 25 -5.45 -8.08 0.99
N SER A 26 -6.69 -8.24 0.53
CA SER A 26 -7.61 -7.11 0.36
C SER A 26 -7.95 -6.38 1.66
N THR A 27 -7.88 -7.05 2.81
CA THR A 27 -8.17 -6.47 4.12
C THR A 27 -6.95 -5.68 4.63
N GLY A 28 -5.74 -6.22 4.46
CA GLY A 28 -4.50 -5.55 4.82
C GLY A 28 -4.25 -4.27 4.04
N VAL A 29 -4.82 -4.12 2.83
CA VAL A 29 -4.83 -2.83 2.12
C VAL A 29 -5.58 -1.75 2.91
N LEU A 30 -6.67 -2.10 3.60
CA LEU A 30 -7.41 -1.15 4.43
C LEU A 30 -6.61 -0.72 5.66
N GLU A 31 -5.90 -1.66 6.30
CA GLU A 31 -5.00 -1.34 7.42
C GLU A 31 -3.84 -0.43 6.98
N LEU A 32 -3.25 -0.71 5.82
CA LEU A 32 -2.25 0.14 5.21
C LEU A 32 -2.78 1.55 4.95
N VAL A 33 -4.00 1.67 4.42
CA VAL A 33 -4.65 2.97 4.19
C VAL A 33 -4.80 3.74 5.50
N VAL A 34 -5.31 3.10 6.55
CA VAL A 34 -5.44 3.71 7.88
C VAL A 34 -4.08 4.18 8.39
N PHE A 35 -3.05 3.34 8.28
CA PHE A 35 -1.68 3.70 8.67
C PHE A 35 -1.16 4.93 7.91
N LEU A 36 -1.39 5.01 6.60
CA LEU A 36 -0.97 6.15 5.78
C LEU A 36 -1.72 7.43 6.14
N GLU A 37 -3.03 7.35 6.34
CA GLU A 37 -3.84 8.48 6.79
C GLU A 37 -3.36 9.03 8.14
N GLU A 38 -3.10 8.16 9.10
CA GLU A 38 -2.63 8.55 10.43
C GLU A 38 -1.21 9.13 10.40
N THR A 39 -0.31 8.49 9.65
CA THR A 39 1.11 8.88 9.56
C THR A 39 1.29 10.22 8.86
N TYR A 40 0.63 10.40 7.73
CA TYR A 40 0.79 11.60 6.89
C TYR A 40 -0.30 12.64 7.10
N ARG A 41 -1.26 12.38 7.99
CA ARG A 41 -2.42 13.25 8.29
C ARG A 41 -3.22 13.62 7.03
N ILE A 42 -3.37 12.66 6.12
CA ILE A 42 -4.13 12.77 4.88
C ILE A 42 -5.45 12.00 4.95
N LYS A 43 -6.37 12.26 4.01
CA LYS A 43 -7.57 11.44 3.79
C LYS A 43 -7.54 10.79 2.43
N ILE A 44 -7.59 9.46 2.38
CA ILE A 44 -7.65 8.64 1.17
C ILE A 44 -9.13 8.34 0.90
N GLN A 45 -9.59 8.69 -0.30
CA GLN A 45 -10.98 8.54 -0.72
C GLN A 45 -11.20 7.15 -1.32
N ASP A 46 -12.42 6.62 -1.26
CA ASP A 46 -12.76 5.30 -1.82
C ASP A 46 -12.33 5.12 -3.28
N ARG A 47 -12.44 6.18 -4.09
CA ARG A 47 -12.01 6.19 -5.51
C ARG A 47 -10.49 6.06 -5.70
N GLU A 48 -9.72 6.33 -4.66
CA GLU A 48 -8.26 6.22 -4.66
C GLU A 48 -7.79 4.84 -4.17
N LEU A 49 -8.70 4.03 -3.61
CA LEU A 49 -8.47 2.64 -3.18
C LEU A 49 -8.45 1.68 -4.38
N VAL A 50 -7.56 1.96 -5.33
CA VAL A 50 -7.37 1.17 -6.54
C VAL A 50 -5.96 0.57 -6.55
N PRO A 51 -5.77 -0.62 -7.16
CA PRO A 51 -4.45 -1.25 -7.25
C PRO A 51 -3.36 -0.33 -7.82
N ASP A 52 -3.72 0.49 -8.81
CA ASP A 52 -2.83 1.47 -9.44
C ASP A 52 -2.20 2.47 -8.44
N ASN A 53 -2.84 2.72 -7.29
CA ASN A 53 -2.30 3.59 -6.24
C ASN A 53 -1.64 2.81 -5.09
N LEU A 54 -2.11 1.60 -4.78
CA LEU A 54 -1.80 0.95 -3.49
C LEU A 54 -1.09 -0.39 -3.62
N ASP A 55 -1.05 -1.00 -4.80
CA ASP A 55 -0.62 -2.40 -4.98
C ASP A 55 0.89 -2.58 -5.06
N SER A 56 1.71 -1.53 -4.93
CA SER A 56 3.17 -1.67 -4.81
C SER A 56 3.77 -0.48 -4.06
N ILE A 57 5.01 -0.61 -3.60
CA ILE A 57 5.71 0.50 -2.94
C ILE A 57 5.85 1.70 -3.89
N ASN A 58 6.19 1.46 -5.16
CA ASN A 58 6.31 2.53 -6.14
C ASN A 58 4.97 3.26 -6.36
N ASN A 59 3.86 2.52 -6.39
CA ASN A 59 2.53 3.11 -6.54
C ASN A 59 2.19 3.97 -5.32
N LEU A 60 2.44 3.45 -4.11
CA LEU A 60 2.22 4.16 -2.85
C LEU A 60 3.02 5.46 -2.76
N VAL A 61 4.33 5.40 -3.03
CA VAL A 61 5.20 6.57 -2.99
C VAL A 61 4.69 7.63 -3.96
N ARG A 62 4.41 7.25 -5.21
CA ARG A 62 3.89 8.19 -6.21
C ARG A 62 2.53 8.76 -5.83
N PHE A 63 1.67 7.96 -5.23
CA PHE A 63 0.36 8.39 -4.74
C PHE A 63 0.53 9.43 -3.61
N LEU A 64 1.37 9.15 -2.62
CA LEU A 64 1.64 10.05 -1.50
C LEU A 64 2.28 11.35 -1.94
N GLU A 65 3.26 11.31 -2.86
CA GLU A 65 3.88 12.51 -3.41
C GLU A 65 2.84 13.46 -4.02
N ARG A 66 1.93 12.93 -4.85
CA ARG A 66 0.82 13.74 -5.41
C ARG A 66 -0.09 14.27 -4.31
N LYS A 67 -0.47 13.41 -3.35
CA LYS A 67 -1.38 13.76 -2.26
C LYS A 67 -0.86 14.91 -1.41
N LEU A 68 0.41 14.84 -1.03
CA LEU A 68 1.07 15.80 -0.15
C LEU A 68 1.32 17.14 -0.86
N GLN A 69 1.59 17.14 -2.16
CA GLN A 69 1.70 18.38 -2.94
C GLN A 69 0.38 19.15 -3.05
N HIS A 70 -0.76 18.46 -3.04
CA HIS A 70 -2.09 19.08 -3.09
C HIS A 70 -2.63 19.52 -1.72
N THR A 71 -1.89 19.31 -0.63
CA THR A 71 -2.30 19.68 0.74
C THR A 71 -1.64 20.99 1.21
N SER A 72 -1.10 21.81 0.30
CA SER A 72 -0.61 23.18 0.57
C SER A 72 -1.68 24.26 0.44
#